data_AF-A0A498QMC3-F1
#
_entry.id   AF-A0A498QMC3-F1
#
_cell.length_a   1.000
_cell.length_b   1.000
_cell.length_c   1.000
_cell.angle_alpha   90.00
_cell.angle_beta   90.00
_cell.angle_gamma   90.00
#
_symmetry.space_group_name_H-M   'P 1'
#
loop_
_entity.id
_entity.type
_entity.pdbx_description
1 polymer ?
#
loop_
_entity_poly.entity_id
_entity_poly.type
_entity_poly.pdbx_seq_one_letter_code
_entity_poly.pdbx_strand_id
1 'polypeptide(L)' 'MDDDDKPTMTETELWEWLHYDEGIPVTRRAIKMAVINREIEPTRLGNGNFFSRRDGLAWLRSRKQAGAYSASKVPARQL' A
#
# COMPACT_ATOMS: atom_id res chain seq x y z
N MET A 1 18.04 11.49 -5.33
CA MET A 1 17.33 10.37 -4.70
C MET A 1 17.32 10.68 -3.23
N ASP A 2 16.15 11.01 -2.71
CA ASP A 2 16.01 11.37 -1.31
C ASP A 2 15.97 10.09 -0.46
N ASP A 3 16.09 10.22 0.86
CA ASP A 3 16.06 9.05 1.73
C ASP A 3 14.78 8.22 1.59
N ASP A 4 13.64 8.86 1.31
CA ASP A 4 12.36 8.17 1.11
C ASP A 4 12.26 7.38 -0.19
N ASP A 5 13.15 7.62 -1.16
CA ASP A 5 13.21 6.85 -2.42
C ASP A 5 14.00 5.55 -2.25
N LYS A 6 14.82 5.42 -1.18
CA LYS A 6 15.71 4.27 -1.03
C LYS A 6 14.90 3.01 -0.71
N PRO A 7 15.00 1.94 -1.52
CA PRO A 7 14.24 0.72 -1.30
C PRO A 7 14.94 -0.16 -0.25
N THR A 8 14.75 0.18 1.02
CA THR A 8 15.44 -0.48 2.15
C THR A 8 14.53 -1.40 2.95
N MET A 9 13.22 -1.36 2.74
CA MET A 9 12.25 -2.10 3.55
C MET A 9 11.76 -3.35 2.84
N THR A 10 11.62 -4.45 3.58
CA THR A 10 10.82 -5.61 3.17
C THR A 10 9.33 -5.28 3.16
N GLU A 11 8.49 -6.17 2.62
CA GLU A 11 7.02 -6.01 2.69
C GLU A 11 6.50 -5.85 4.13
N THR A 12 7.14 -6.53 5.09
CA THR A 12 6.74 -6.47 6.50
C THR A 12 7.13 -5.13 7.11
N GLU A 13 8.36 -4.68 6.88
CA GLU A 13 8.84 -3.38 7.38
C GLU A 13 8.07 -2.21 6.75
N LEU A 14 7.69 -2.32 5.47
CA LEU A 14 6.83 -1.32 4.83
C LEU A 14 5.47 -1.21 5.55
N TRP A 15 4.87 -2.35 5.90
CA TRP A 15 3.63 -2.36 6.68
C TRP A 15 3.84 -1.78 8.09
N GLU A 16 4.91 -2.18 8.79
CA GLU A 16 5.21 -1.69 10.14
C GLU A 16 5.41 -0.18 10.15
N TRP A 17 6.19 0.36 9.21
CA TRP A 17 6.39 1.79 9.06
C TRP A 17 5.06 2.53 8.81
N LEU A 18 4.25 2.06 7.85
CA LEU A 18 2.95 2.68 7.58
C LEU A 18 2.00 2.63 8.79
N HIS A 19 2.03 1.54 9.56
CA HIS A 19 1.09 1.33 10.65
C HIS A 19 1.51 1.97 11.97
N TYR A 20 2.75 1.72 12.40
CA TYR A 20 3.26 2.14 13.70
C TYR A 20 3.88 3.54 13.66
N ASP A 21 4.62 3.87 12.60
CA ASP A 21 5.34 5.16 12.53
C ASP A 21 4.47 6.26 11.94
N GLU A 22 3.77 5.99 10.84
CA GLU A 22 2.86 6.96 10.19
C GLU A 22 1.44 6.94 10.77
N GLY A 23 1.12 5.97 11.64
CA GLY A 23 -0.19 5.86 12.28
C GLY A 23 -1.34 5.54 11.33
N ILE A 24 -1.06 4.99 10.15
CA ILE A 24 -2.07 4.76 9.11
C ILE A 24 -2.77 3.43 9.41
N PRO A 25 -4.12 3.38 9.38
CA PRO A 25 -4.88 2.18 9.74
C PRO A 25 -4.90 1.13 8.60
N VAL A 26 -3.73 0.76 8.08
CA VAL A 26 -3.55 -0.30 7.08
C VAL A 26 -3.24 -1.63 7.75
N THR A 27 -3.80 -2.71 7.20
CA THR A 27 -3.52 -4.07 7.68
C THR A 27 -2.35 -4.68 6.90
N ARG A 28 -1.62 -5.60 7.52
CA ARG A 28 -0.56 -6.36 6.83
C ARG A 28 -1.07 -7.08 5.58
N ARG A 29 -2.30 -7.60 5.64
CA ARG A 29 -2.96 -8.23 4.48
C ARG A 29 -3.21 -7.24 3.35
N ALA A 30 -3.57 -5.99 3.65
CA ALA A 30 -3.78 -4.97 2.61
C ALA A 30 -2.48 -4.68 1.84
N ILE A 31 -1.35 -4.51 2.53
CA ILE A 31 -0.04 -4.31 1.92
C ILE A 31 0.37 -5.54 1.09
N LYS A 32 0.24 -6.74 1.64
CA LYS A 32 0.51 -7.99 0.90
C LYS A 32 -0.28 -8.08 -0.40
N MET A 33 -1.59 -7.80 -0.35
CA MET A 33 -2.44 -7.84 -1.54
C MET A 33 -2.06 -6.75 -2.53
N ALA A 34 -1.70 -5.55 -2.08
CA ALA A 34 -1.22 -4.47 -2.95
C ALA A 34 0.07 -4.87 -3.69
N VAL A 35 1.01 -5.54 -3.03
CA VAL A 35 2.23 -6.07 -3.67
C VAL A 35 1.90 -7.16 -4.70
N ILE A 36 1.05 -8.13 -4.33
CA ILE A 36 0.62 -9.22 -5.24
C ILE A 36 -0.07 -8.65 -6.48
N ASN A 37 -0.93 -7.66 -6.30
CA ASN A 37 -1.68 -7.00 -7.37
C ASN A 37 -0.84 -5.99 -8.17
N ARG A 38 0.44 -5.80 -7.83
CA ARG A 38 1.35 -4.80 -8.43
C ARG A 38 0.86 -3.36 -8.29
N GLU A 39 0.13 -3.07 -7.23
CA GLU A 39 -0.21 -1.69 -6.83
C GLU A 39 0.96 -1.02 -6.08
N ILE A 40 1.81 -1.82 -5.43
CA ILE A 40 3.11 -1.42 -4.88
C ILE A 40 4.17 -2.24 -5.61
N GLU A 41 5.03 -1.58 -6.38
CA GLU A 41 6.06 -2.25 -7.17
C GLU A 41 7.35 -2.41 -6.34
N PRO A 42 7.87 -3.64 -6.18
CA PRO A 42 9.12 -3.84 -5.47
C PRO A 42 10.33 -3.51 -6.34
N THR A 43 11.36 -2.94 -5.73
CA THR A 43 12.72 -3.00 -6.29
C THR A 43 13.35 -4.35 -5.93
N ARG A 44 13.77 -5.11 -6.93
CA ARG A 44 14.43 -6.39 -6.71
C ARG A 44 15.93 -6.18 -6.47
N LEU A 45 16.40 -6.51 -5.27
CA LEU A 45 17.81 -6.46 -4.89
C LEU A 45 18.26 -7.84 -4.40
N GLY A 46 19.23 -8.45 -5.08
CA GLY A 46 19.64 -9.83 -4.83
C GLY A 46 18.45 -10.80 -4.92
N ASN A 47 18.20 -11.55 -3.84
CA ASN A 47 17.10 -12.51 -3.73
C ASN A 47 15.83 -11.95 -3.07
N GLY A 48 15.80 -10.65 -2.77
CA GLY A 48 14.70 -10.00 -2.05
C GLY A 48 13.93 -8.97 -2.88
N ASN A 49 12.71 -8.69 -2.43
CA ASN A 49 11.90 -7.57 -2.88
C ASN A 49 11.94 -6.50 -1.78
N PHE A 50 12.33 -5.29 -2.17
CA PHE A 50 12.44 -4.16 -1.27
C PHE A 50 11.60 -2.97 -1.74
N PHE A 51 11.19 -2.15 -0.80
CA PHE A 51 10.29 -1.04 -0.98
C PHE A 51 10.85 0.20 -0.30
N SER A 52 10.57 1.33 -0.90
CA SER A 52 10.86 2.65 -0.38
C SER A 52 9.66 3.18 0.41
N ARG A 53 9.87 4.23 1.21
CA ARG A 53 8.75 4.94 1.86
C ARG A 53 7.82 5.54 0.81
N ARG A 54 8.40 6.01 -0.30
CA ARG A 54 7.66 6.62 -1.39
C ARG A 54 6.69 5.65 -2.06
N ASP A 55 7.03 4.38 -2.17
CA ASP A 55 6.14 3.35 -2.75
C ASP A 55 4.86 3.20 -1.90
N GLY A 56 5.01 3.13 -0.57
CA GLY A 56 3.88 3.08 0.37
C GLY A 56 3.00 4.34 0.29
N LEU A 57 3.61 5.52 0.27
CA LEU A 57 2.88 6.79 0.16
C LEU A 57 2.19 6.96 -1.20
N ALA A 58 2.82 6.53 -2.29
CA ALA A 58 2.25 6.57 -3.63
C ALA A 58 1.01 5.67 -3.72
N TRP A 59 1.08 4.46 -3.15
CA TRP A 59 -0.08 3.60 -3.04
C TRP A 59 -1.20 4.23 -2.22
N LEU A 60 -0.93 4.83 -1.07
CA LEU A 60 -1.96 5.54 -0.30
C LEU A 60 -2.59 6.69 -1.09
N ARG A 61 -1.79 7.44 -1.86
CA ARG A 61 -2.31 8.49 -2.75
C ARG A 61 -3.22 7.91 -3.83
N SER A 62 -2.92 6.74 -4.38
CA SER A 62 -3.75 6.10 -5.41
C SER A 62 -5.10 5.61 -4.86
N ARG A 63 -5.18 5.36 -3.54
CA ARG A 63 -6.42 4.97 -2.84
C ARG A 63 -7.42 6.12 -2.68
N LYS A 64 -7.04 7.37 -2.97
CA LYS A 64 -7.95 8.52 -2.91
C LYS A 64 -9.07 8.34 -3.94
N GLN A 65 -10.31 8.28 -3.48
CA GLN A 65 -11.47 8.24 -4.35
C GLN A 65 -11.81 9.66 -4.82
N ALA A 66 -11.69 9.91 -6.12
CA ALA A 66 -12.16 11.14 -6.74
C ALA A 66 -13.66 11.02 -7.02
N GLY A 67 -14.49 11.27 -6.00
CA GLY A 67 -15.94 11.25 -6.13
C GLY A 67 -16.64 11.46 -4.80
N ALA A 68 -17.92 11.87 -4.86
CA ALA A 68 -18.76 11.86 -3.67
C ALA A 68 -18.81 10.44 -3.11
N TYR A 69 -18.58 10.29 -1.80
CA TYR A 69 -18.76 9.02 -1.12
C TYR A 69 -20.22 8.56 -1.29
N SER A 70 -20.44 7.58 -2.16
CA SER A 70 -21.75 6.98 -2.37
C SER A 70 -21.82 5.71 -1.55
N ALA A 71 -22.50 5.74 -0.40
CA ALA A 71 -22.77 4.57 0.42
C ALA A 71 -23.66 3.51 -0.31
N SER A 72 -24.21 3.86 -1.46
CA SER A 72 -25.09 3.03 -2.27
C SER A 72 -24.33 2.41 -3.44
N LYS A 73 -23.94 1.14 -3.26
CA LYS A 73 -23.97 0.07 -4.28
C LYS A 73 -23.81 -1.29 -3.57
N VAL A 74 -24.71 -1.58 -2.65
CA VAL A 74 -25.03 -2.99 -2.38
C VAL A 74 -25.97 -3.39 -3.51
N PRO A 75 -25.60 -4.28 -4.44
CA PRO A 75 -26.59 -4.83 -5.36
C PRO A 75 -27.63 -5.53 -4.47
N ALA A 76 -28.86 -5.01 -4.50
CA ALA A 76 -29.98 -5.67 -3.86
C ALA A 76 -30.00 -7.10 -4.39
N ARG A 77 -29.73 -8.08 -3.51
CA ARG A 77 -30.02 -9.49 -3.81
C ARG A 77 -31.52 -9.53 -4.08
N GLN A 78 -31.90 -9.61 -5.35
CA GLN A 78 -33.24 -10.02 -5.73
C GLN A 78 -33.43 -11.43 -5.18
N LEU A 79 -34.39 -11.54 -4.26
CA LEU A 79 -34.90 -12.80 -3.72
C LEU A 79 -35.73 -13.51 -4.78
#